data_AF-A0A955JI77-F1
#
_entry.id   AF-A0A955JI77-F1
#
_cell.length_a   1.000
_cell.length_b   1.000
_cell.length_c   1.000
_cell.angle_alpha   90.00
_cell.angle_beta   90.00
_cell.angle_gamma   90.00
#
_symmetry.space_group_name_H-M   'P 1'
#
loop_
_entity.id
_entity.type
_entity.pdbx_description
1 polymer ?
#
loop_
_entity_poly.entity_id
_entity_poly.type
_entity_poly.pdbx_seq_one_letter_code
_entity_poly.pdbx_strand_id
1 'polypeptide(L)'
;MFKRMFNTVSKRLAAGAIVALALAFPVATTAAQTVKLESSLGVLNVTRKESKFKHSTSASYDQVVKLQVYYHNTEEPNSGKIAKNLTVKINIPNGSGKTQTVTSKVSADNANTVKSTATISLDKSDAYLQYIPGSAIWRHNTGTNKNIKYVNTKISDKVVTSGAGLRLENEKPCYNFSATVTVLARVMVPGVTVEKHISENGKWVTSNQANPGETVKYMITYKNTGNTQQNDVVIRDGLPKGMTLVNDSTYLYNATNPNGVLITSNNLSNGGIVIGNYGPGANAFVIFKATLPSQDTLECGDNDFTNIGIAHPKGMSEYYAKADTKVTKECETTQPKYSCDEFDVTTGDNRLVTVNKFKYTATNGATFSNVVIDWDDDSEALTTDAPVGKTHTYAEDGTYNITATAHFKVDGQDVTADGCSATVKFSSTPTTPNKPVKELSDTGPGAVFGLAALVAIVVAVAHRLFAVRRSVRQ
;
A
#
# COMPACT_ATOMS: atom_id res chain seq x y z
N MET A 1 50.99 -11.53 -57.85
CA MET A 1 51.52 -11.15 -59.18
C MET A 1 52.54 -10.04 -59.00
N PHE A 2 53.77 -10.25 -59.50
CA PHE A 2 54.83 -9.28 -59.89
C PHE A 2 55.24 -8.18 -58.88
N LYS A 3 56.42 -8.14 -58.24
CA LYS A 3 57.84 -8.40 -58.62
C LYS A 3 58.41 -7.39 -59.63
N ARG A 4 59.62 -6.88 -59.28
CA ARG A 4 60.74 -6.35 -60.13
C ARG A 4 60.76 -4.84 -60.43
N MET A 5 61.90 -4.13 -60.54
CA MET A 5 63.34 -4.31 -60.23
C MET A 5 64.09 -3.08 -60.81
N PHE A 6 65.30 -2.79 -60.28
CA PHE A 6 66.47 -2.15 -60.94
C PHE A 6 66.35 -0.66 -61.38
N ASN A 7 67.38 0.18 -61.43
CA ASN A 7 68.83 0.10 -61.20
C ASN A 7 69.33 1.57 -61.12
N THR A 8 70.42 1.85 -60.40
CA THR A 8 71.69 2.35 -60.99
C THR A 8 72.69 2.73 -59.91
N VAL A 9 73.90 2.21 -60.06
CA VAL A 9 75.11 2.56 -59.31
C VAL A 9 76.14 3.07 -60.32
N SER A 10 76.80 4.20 -60.03
CA SER A 10 78.17 4.50 -60.49
C SER A 10 78.86 5.36 -59.42
N LYS A 11 79.70 4.78 -58.55
CA LYS A 11 81.17 4.70 -58.61
C LYS A 11 81.94 6.04 -58.66
N ARG A 12 82.67 6.27 -57.55
CA ARG A 12 84.01 6.86 -57.37
C ARG A 12 84.11 8.36 -57.09
N LEU A 13 84.56 8.71 -55.88
CA LEU A 13 85.96 9.09 -55.62
C LEU A 13 86.26 9.08 -54.11
N ALA A 14 87.48 8.64 -53.79
CA ALA A 14 88.00 8.43 -52.45
C ALA A 14 88.89 9.60 -52.01
N ALA A 15 88.78 9.99 -50.75
CA ALA A 15 89.79 10.61 -49.86
C ALA A 15 88.99 11.00 -48.59
N GLY A 16 89.21 10.47 -47.39
CA GLY A 16 90.47 10.34 -46.67
C GLY A 16 90.29 11.16 -45.38
N ALA A 17 89.87 10.53 -44.28
CA ALA A 17 89.95 11.12 -42.94
C ALA A 17 89.87 10.02 -41.88
N ILE A 18 90.97 9.84 -41.17
CA ILE A 18 91.10 9.05 -39.94
C ILE A 18 90.19 9.68 -38.89
N VAL A 19 89.19 8.95 -38.39
CA VAL A 19 88.38 9.37 -37.24
C VAL A 19 88.60 8.37 -36.11
N ALA A 20 89.13 8.89 -35.01
CA ALA A 20 89.38 8.18 -33.77
C ALA A 20 88.08 7.53 -33.24
N LEU A 21 88.17 6.25 -32.91
CA LEU A 21 87.11 5.49 -32.27
C LEU A 21 87.03 5.93 -30.79
N ALA A 22 86.27 6.99 -30.51
CA ALA A 22 85.90 7.35 -29.16
C ALA A 22 84.86 6.33 -28.66
N LEU A 23 85.28 5.48 -27.71
CA LEU A 23 84.37 4.63 -26.93
C LEU A 23 83.43 5.53 -26.13
N ALA A 24 82.24 5.79 -26.68
CA ALA A 24 81.15 6.38 -25.94
C ALA A 24 80.60 5.31 -24.97
N PHE A 25 81.05 5.35 -23.72
CA PHE A 25 80.35 4.65 -22.65
C PHE A 25 78.92 5.20 -22.56
N PRO A 26 77.88 4.36 -22.48
CA PRO A 26 76.55 4.85 -22.18
C PRO A 26 76.59 5.51 -20.81
N VAL A 27 76.26 6.80 -20.76
CA VAL A 27 75.97 7.49 -19.50
C VAL A 27 74.77 6.75 -18.90
N ALA A 28 75.01 5.95 -17.86
CA ALA A 28 73.93 5.39 -17.07
C ALA A 28 73.11 6.57 -16.55
N THR A 29 71.90 6.75 -17.08
CA THR A 29 70.90 7.61 -16.47
C THR A 29 70.62 7.01 -15.10
N THR A 30 71.22 7.58 -14.06
CA THR A 30 70.91 7.25 -12.69
C THR A 30 69.43 7.54 -12.50
N ALA A 31 68.64 6.50 -12.19
CA ALA A 31 67.26 6.70 -11.76
C ALA A 31 67.30 7.70 -10.59
N ALA A 32 66.61 8.83 -10.74
CA ALA A 32 66.54 9.83 -9.69
C ALA A 32 66.02 9.14 -8.41
N GLN A 33 66.84 9.11 -7.36
CA GLN A 33 66.47 8.47 -6.11
C GLN A 33 65.25 9.20 -5.53
N THR A 34 64.10 8.54 -5.53
CA THR A 34 62.86 9.02 -4.95
C THR A 34 62.97 9.08 -3.44
N VAL A 35 62.57 10.20 -2.84
CA VAL A 35 62.51 10.35 -1.37
C VAL A 35 61.49 9.36 -0.80
N LYS A 36 61.87 8.64 0.26
CA LYS A 36 60.99 7.70 0.92
C LYS A 36 60.16 8.36 2.03
N LEU A 37 58.85 8.42 1.80
CA LEU A 37 57.84 8.82 2.77
C LEU A 37 57.17 7.59 3.38
N GLU A 38 56.91 7.66 4.69
CA GLU A 38 55.95 6.82 5.39
C GLU A 38 54.74 7.65 5.84
N SER A 39 53.57 7.01 5.95
CA SER A 39 52.37 7.66 6.46
C SER A 39 51.39 6.63 7.05
N SER A 40 50.60 7.06 8.02
CA SER A 40 49.52 6.29 8.61
C SER A 40 48.30 7.18 8.85
N LEU A 41 47.12 6.57 8.86
CA LEU A 41 45.87 7.23 9.21
C LEU A 41 45.29 6.54 10.45
N GLY A 42 45.02 7.35 11.47
CA GLY A 42 44.36 6.93 12.70
C GLY A 42 43.07 7.69 12.95
N VAL A 43 42.19 7.08 13.72
CA VAL A 43 40.94 7.66 14.20
C VAL A 43 40.78 7.41 15.69
N LEU A 44 40.12 8.35 16.37
CA LEU A 44 39.60 8.16 17.72
C LEU A 44 38.28 8.92 17.89
N ASN A 45 37.44 8.49 18.82
CA ASN A 45 36.18 9.14 19.16
C ASN A 45 36.40 10.11 20.32
N VAL A 46 36.39 11.42 20.01
CA VAL A 46 36.63 12.46 21.02
C VAL A 46 35.46 12.61 21.99
N THR A 47 34.23 12.35 21.55
CA THR A 47 33.03 12.39 22.42
C THR A 47 33.08 11.30 23.49
N ARG A 48 33.61 10.12 23.13
CA ARG A 48 33.85 9.01 24.07
C ARG A 48 35.14 9.16 24.87
N LYS A 49 35.84 10.31 24.75
CA LYS A 49 37.11 10.60 25.43
C LYS A 49 38.20 9.56 25.16
N GLU A 50 38.21 8.97 23.96
CA GLU A 50 39.33 8.13 23.55
C GLU A 50 40.63 8.96 23.48
N SER A 51 41.73 8.40 23.99
CA SER A 51 43.01 9.11 24.11
C SER A 51 44.09 8.65 23.13
N LYS A 52 43.84 7.58 22.37
CA LYS A 52 44.80 6.97 21.44
C LYS A 52 44.18 6.80 20.06
N PHE A 53 44.91 7.20 19.02
CA PHE A 53 44.54 6.92 17.63
C PHE A 53 44.68 5.41 17.34
N LYS A 54 43.69 4.86 16.65
CA LYS A 54 43.61 3.46 16.23
C LYS A 54 43.29 3.39 14.73
N HIS A 55 43.40 2.22 14.11
CA HIS A 55 42.92 2.03 12.73
C HIS A 55 41.38 2.02 12.62
N SER A 56 40.68 1.81 13.74
CA SER A 56 39.23 1.86 13.78
C SER A 56 38.68 2.37 15.11
N THR A 57 37.45 2.89 15.06
CA THR A 57 36.65 3.21 16.25
C THR A 57 35.16 3.02 15.94
N SER A 58 34.31 3.16 16.94
CA SER A 58 32.86 3.26 16.74
C SER A 58 32.34 4.62 17.21
N ALA A 59 31.33 5.13 16.51
CA ALA A 59 30.69 6.39 16.82
C ALA A 59 29.18 6.32 16.57
N SER A 60 28.40 6.84 17.50
CA SER A 60 26.94 6.95 17.42
C SER A 60 26.50 8.32 16.96
N TYR A 61 25.19 8.52 16.79
CA TYR A 61 24.59 9.81 16.46
C TYR A 61 25.19 10.99 17.27
N ASP A 62 25.45 12.10 16.60
CA ASP A 62 26.06 13.33 17.14
C ASP A 62 27.48 13.23 17.73
N GLN A 63 28.06 12.05 17.79
CA GLN A 63 29.43 11.90 18.25
C GLN A 63 30.43 12.45 17.22
N VAL A 64 31.56 12.93 17.73
CA VAL A 64 32.63 13.51 16.93
C VAL A 64 33.84 12.59 16.99
N VAL A 65 34.42 12.31 15.82
CA VAL A 65 35.68 11.59 15.66
C VAL A 65 36.77 12.56 15.23
N LYS A 66 38.00 12.29 15.69
CA LYS A 66 39.22 12.97 15.26
C LYS A 66 40.02 12.02 14.38
N LEU A 67 40.35 12.48 13.19
CA LEU A 67 41.22 11.79 12.24
C LEU A 67 42.62 12.39 12.35
N GLN A 68 43.65 11.57 12.25
CA GLN A 68 45.05 12.00 12.22
C GLN A 68 45.80 11.27 11.11
N VAL A 69 46.31 12.04 10.15
CA VAL A 69 47.36 11.57 9.24
C VAL A 69 48.69 11.87 9.90
N TYR A 70 49.50 10.85 10.14
CA TYR A 70 50.92 10.98 10.45
C TYR A 70 51.72 10.78 9.16
N TYR A 71 52.82 11.52 8.99
CA TYR A 71 53.78 11.27 7.93
C TYR A 71 55.19 11.60 8.38
N HIS A 72 56.17 10.99 7.70
CA HIS A 72 57.60 11.18 7.98
C HIS A 72 58.42 10.86 6.73
N ASN A 73 59.45 11.67 6.49
CA ASN A 73 60.50 11.39 5.52
C ASN A 73 61.59 10.53 6.18
N THR A 74 61.64 9.25 5.79
CA THR A 74 62.48 8.23 6.43
C THR A 74 63.94 8.24 5.97
N GLU A 75 64.35 9.24 5.18
CA GLU A 75 65.73 9.36 4.72
C GLU A 75 66.65 9.75 5.89
N GLU A 76 67.94 9.41 5.76
CA GLU A 76 68.94 9.66 6.79
C GLU A 76 69.11 11.16 7.10
N PRO A 77 69.38 11.53 8.37
CA PRO A 77 69.75 12.89 8.72
C PRO A 77 70.95 13.37 7.89
N ASN A 78 70.85 14.57 7.33
CA ASN A 78 71.86 15.20 6.46
C ASN A 78 72.05 14.59 5.06
N SER A 79 71.19 13.65 4.63
CA SER A 79 71.22 13.10 3.26
C SER A 79 70.93 14.14 2.15
N GLY A 80 70.42 15.32 2.50
CA GLY A 80 69.96 16.34 1.54
C GLY A 80 68.65 15.98 0.83
N LYS A 81 68.09 14.81 1.10
CA LYS A 81 66.87 14.29 0.45
C LYS A 81 65.61 14.87 1.08
N ILE A 82 65.28 16.09 0.66
CA ILE A 82 64.07 16.80 1.07
C ILE A 82 62.92 16.42 0.12
N ALA A 83 61.78 16.01 0.68
CA ALA A 83 60.55 15.80 -0.08
C ALA A 83 59.95 17.17 -0.43
N LYS A 84 59.94 17.50 -1.72
CA LYS A 84 59.53 18.80 -2.23
C LYS A 84 58.02 18.85 -2.34
N ASN A 85 57.46 19.89 -1.74
CA ASN A 85 56.05 20.25 -1.88
C ASN A 85 55.09 19.15 -1.45
N LEU A 86 55.22 18.75 -0.19
CA LEU A 86 54.41 17.71 0.38
C LEU A 86 52.93 18.07 0.26
N THR A 87 52.13 17.14 -0.23
CA THR A 87 50.69 17.30 -0.36
C THR A 87 50.00 16.24 0.48
N VAL A 88 49.07 16.69 1.32
CA VAL A 88 48.22 15.81 2.14
C VAL A 88 46.78 15.94 1.66
N LYS A 89 46.11 14.80 1.51
CA LYS A 89 44.68 14.71 1.25
C LYS A 89 44.03 13.75 2.24
N ILE A 90 42.92 14.15 2.82
CA ILE A 90 42.05 13.31 3.63
C ILE A 90 40.70 13.23 2.92
N ASN A 91 40.23 12.04 2.62
CA ASN A 91 38.94 11.81 1.99
C ASN A 91 37.97 11.19 3.01
N ILE A 92 37.00 11.98 3.44
CA ILE A 92 35.88 11.53 4.28
C ILE A 92 34.72 11.16 3.34
N PRO A 93 34.21 9.91 3.40
CA PRO A 93 33.09 9.50 2.57
C PRO A 93 31.83 10.32 2.89
N ASN A 94 31.04 10.63 1.87
CA ASN A 94 29.80 11.39 1.97
C ASN A 94 28.53 10.53 1.82
N GLY A 95 28.69 9.22 1.59
CA GLY A 95 27.59 8.26 1.49
C GLY A 95 27.17 7.71 2.86
N SER A 96 25.88 7.40 3.01
CA SER A 96 25.35 6.72 4.19
C SER A 96 25.82 5.26 4.27
N GLY A 97 26.04 4.77 5.48
CA GLY A 97 26.36 3.37 5.72
C GLY A 97 26.91 3.13 7.11
N LYS A 98 26.68 1.91 7.64
CA LYS A 98 27.19 1.49 8.95
C LYS A 98 28.71 1.47 9.05
N THR A 99 29.42 1.43 7.92
CA THR A 99 30.89 1.45 7.91
C THR A 99 31.36 2.60 7.04
N GLN A 100 32.08 3.52 7.66
CA GLN A 100 32.65 4.69 7.00
C GLN A 100 34.16 4.48 6.88
N THR A 101 34.64 4.30 5.65
CA THR A 101 36.08 4.13 5.36
C THR A 101 36.67 5.46 4.94
N VAL A 102 37.43 6.09 5.83
CA VAL A 102 38.19 7.31 5.53
C VAL A 102 39.52 6.90 4.92
N THR A 103 39.95 7.64 3.91
CA THR A 103 41.26 7.42 3.28
C THR A 103 42.13 8.67 3.36
N SER A 104 43.43 8.48 3.30
CA SER A 104 44.41 9.57 3.16
C SER A 104 45.38 9.28 2.03
N LYS A 105 45.96 10.34 1.47
CA LYS A 105 47.05 10.29 0.50
C LYS A 105 48.09 11.33 0.91
N VAL A 106 49.34 10.89 1.04
CA VAL A 106 50.51 11.75 1.25
C VAL A 106 51.48 11.53 0.10
N SER A 107 51.93 12.62 -0.53
CA SER A 107 52.85 12.58 -1.68
C SER A 107 53.69 13.85 -1.76
N ALA A 108 54.79 13.81 -2.50
CA ALA A 108 55.61 14.98 -2.84
C ALA A 108 56.11 14.85 -4.29
N ASP A 109 56.55 15.95 -4.89
CA ASP A 109 56.93 16.03 -6.32
C ASP A 109 58.08 15.04 -6.68
N ASN A 110 58.93 14.71 -5.71
CA ASN A 110 60.09 13.84 -5.84
C ASN A 110 60.06 12.63 -4.88
N ALA A 111 58.89 12.22 -4.41
CA ALA A 111 58.73 11.13 -3.44
C ALA A 111 57.72 10.07 -3.88
N ASN A 112 57.70 8.93 -3.19
CA ASN A 112 56.60 7.98 -3.31
C ASN A 112 55.28 8.58 -2.81
N THR A 113 54.16 8.00 -3.26
CA THR A 113 52.83 8.27 -2.71
C THR A 113 52.47 7.18 -1.71
N VAL A 114 52.04 7.58 -0.51
CA VAL A 114 51.49 6.68 0.50
C VAL A 114 49.99 6.90 0.62
N LYS A 115 49.21 5.81 0.67
CA LYS A 115 47.78 5.83 0.97
C LYS A 115 47.52 5.02 2.23
N SER A 116 46.64 5.52 3.09
CA SER A 116 46.26 4.83 4.33
C SER A 116 44.76 4.95 4.57
N THR A 117 44.18 4.02 5.33
CA THR A 117 42.75 3.97 5.62
C THR A 117 42.51 3.86 7.13
N ALA A 118 41.34 4.35 7.57
CA ALA A 118 40.79 4.10 8.89
C ALA A 118 39.28 3.88 8.77
N THR A 119 38.71 3.06 9.65
CA THR A 119 37.30 2.70 9.60
C THR A 119 36.54 3.20 10.83
N ILE A 120 35.34 3.69 10.62
CA ILE A 120 34.43 4.11 11.68
C ILE A 120 33.14 3.31 11.54
N SER A 121 32.82 2.52 12.55
CA SER A 121 31.55 1.79 12.62
C SER A 121 30.48 2.69 13.24
N LEU A 122 29.39 2.91 12.50
CA LEU A 122 28.20 3.67 12.88
C LEU A 122 27.07 2.75 13.33
N ASP A 123 26.19 3.27 14.18
CA ASP A 123 25.05 2.54 14.74
C ASP A 123 23.86 2.40 13.77
N LYS A 124 23.71 3.32 12.81
CA LYS A 124 22.63 3.32 11.82
C LYS A 124 23.14 3.24 10.37
N SER A 125 22.35 2.61 9.49
CA SER A 125 22.68 2.42 8.08
C SER A 125 22.49 3.67 7.21
N ASP A 126 21.63 4.59 7.66
CA ASP A 126 21.41 5.90 7.04
C ASP A 126 22.39 6.98 7.54
N ALA A 127 23.22 6.66 8.54
CA ALA A 127 24.22 7.58 9.09
C ALA A 127 25.44 7.76 8.17
N TYR A 128 26.08 8.92 8.23
CA TYR A 128 27.29 9.27 7.48
C TYR A 128 28.23 10.18 8.28
N LEU A 129 29.47 10.38 7.82
CA LEU A 129 30.41 11.33 8.40
C LEU A 129 30.35 12.68 7.69
N GLN A 130 30.28 13.76 8.47
CA GLN A 130 30.41 15.12 7.96
C GLN A 130 31.67 15.78 8.52
N TYR A 131 32.55 16.24 7.63
CA TYR A 131 33.69 17.07 8.00
C TYR A 131 33.22 18.33 8.74
N ILE A 132 33.94 18.71 9.81
CA ILE A 132 33.72 19.98 10.52
C ILE A 132 34.66 21.05 9.92
N PRO A 133 34.15 22.04 9.16
CA PRO A 133 34.98 23.09 8.56
C PRO A 133 35.81 23.86 9.58
N GLY A 134 37.02 24.25 9.17
CA GLY A 134 37.99 24.95 10.02
C GLY A 134 38.63 24.10 11.11
N SER A 135 38.39 22.78 11.15
CA SER A 135 38.98 21.87 12.15
C SER A 135 40.38 21.35 11.80
N ALA A 136 40.88 21.67 10.60
CA ALA A 136 42.17 21.19 10.12
C ALA A 136 43.36 21.86 10.85
N ILE A 137 44.16 21.04 11.53
CA ILE A 137 45.36 21.45 12.26
C ILE A 137 46.57 20.64 11.78
N TRP A 138 47.66 21.33 11.48
CA TRP A 138 48.94 20.75 11.12
C TRP A 138 49.95 20.95 12.27
N ARG A 139 50.34 19.85 12.91
CA ARG A 139 51.41 19.83 13.91
C ARG A 139 52.73 19.49 13.23
N HIS A 140 53.70 20.38 13.28
CA HIS A 140 55.00 20.20 12.61
C HIS A 140 56.14 20.90 13.35
N ASN A 141 57.37 20.51 13.05
CA ASN A 141 58.58 21.10 13.64
C ASN A 141 59.12 22.25 12.78
N THR A 142 59.10 23.46 13.33
CA THR A 142 59.66 24.68 12.70
C THR A 142 61.12 24.94 13.06
N GLY A 143 61.67 24.16 13.99
CA GLY A 143 63.04 24.29 14.47
C GLY A 143 64.04 23.46 13.65
N THR A 144 65.07 22.96 14.35
CA THR A 144 66.10 22.10 13.78
C THR A 144 66.07 20.70 14.42
N ASN A 145 66.91 19.79 13.96
CA ASN A 145 67.09 18.48 14.60
C ASN A 145 67.66 18.59 16.03
N LYS A 146 68.40 19.66 16.34
CA LYS A 146 68.98 19.88 17.68
C LYS A 146 68.03 20.66 18.59
N ASN A 147 67.33 21.64 18.03
CA ASN A 147 66.40 22.51 18.76
C ASN A 147 64.99 22.35 18.17
N ILE A 148 64.29 21.33 18.65
CA ILE A 148 62.94 20.97 18.18
C ILE A 148 61.94 22.02 18.64
N LYS A 149 61.09 22.50 17.72
CA LYS A 149 60.02 23.45 18.00
C LYS A 149 58.73 23.04 17.30
N TYR A 150 57.94 22.19 17.96
CA TYR A 150 56.63 21.81 17.48
C TYR A 150 55.63 22.95 17.60
N VAL A 151 54.90 23.23 16.52
CA VAL A 151 53.80 24.19 16.49
C VAL A 151 52.55 23.52 15.93
N ASN A 152 51.37 24.01 16.34
CA ASN A 152 50.09 23.64 15.74
C ASN A 152 49.62 24.79 14.86
N THR A 153 49.59 24.59 13.55
CA THR A 153 49.19 25.58 12.55
C THR A 153 47.78 25.24 12.07
N LYS A 154 46.85 26.21 12.11
CA LYS A 154 45.56 26.06 11.43
C LYS A 154 45.78 26.12 9.93
N ILE A 155 45.28 25.14 9.19
CA ILE A 155 45.47 25.02 7.75
C ILE A 155 44.13 25.07 7.00
N SER A 156 44.20 25.22 5.68
CA SER A 156 43.01 25.30 4.84
C SER A 156 42.23 23.99 4.81
N ASP A 157 40.90 24.09 4.79
CA ASP A 157 39.97 22.97 4.60
C ASP A 157 40.17 22.23 3.27
N LYS A 158 40.93 22.81 2.32
CA LYS A 158 41.34 22.14 1.07
C LYS A 158 42.01 20.79 1.30
N VAL A 159 42.56 20.53 2.48
CA VAL A 159 43.09 19.21 2.84
C VAL A 159 42.03 18.11 2.78
N VAL A 160 40.75 18.46 2.99
CA VAL A 160 39.59 17.56 2.86
C VAL A 160 38.77 17.86 1.61
N THR A 161 38.52 19.14 1.31
CA THR A 161 37.53 19.54 0.30
C THR A 161 38.06 19.59 -1.12
N SER A 162 39.39 19.61 -1.31
CA SER A 162 40.01 19.63 -2.64
C SER A 162 40.23 18.23 -3.19
N GLY A 163 39.90 18.02 -4.48
CA GLY A 163 40.25 16.79 -5.21
C GLY A 163 41.76 16.52 -5.22
N ALA A 164 42.59 17.57 -5.21
CA ALA A 164 44.05 17.46 -5.20
C ALA A 164 44.66 17.36 -3.79
N GLY A 165 43.91 17.68 -2.73
CA GLY A 165 44.43 17.88 -1.38
C GLY A 165 45.03 19.27 -1.16
N LEU A 166 45.82 19.41 -0.09
CA LEU A 166 46.51 20.63 0.28
C LEU A 166 48.03 20.44 0.21
N ARG A 167 48.70 21.31 -0.54
CA ARG A 167 50.16 21.43 -0.55
C ARG A 167 50.61 22.18 0.70
N LEU A 168 51.44 21.51 1.48
CA LEU A 168 52.14 22.01 2.66
C LEU A 168 53.57 22.42 2.25
N GLU A 169 54.45 22.53 3.24
CA GLU A 169 55.85 22.85 3.04
C GLU A 169 56.66 21.63 2.54
N ASN A 170 57.95 21.83 2.31
CA ASN A 170 58.88 20.75 2.04
C ASN A 170 59.13 19.92 3.31
N GLU A 171 59.19 18.60 3.16
CA GLU A 171 59.41 17.69 4.28
C GLU A 171 60.88 17.27 4.40
N LYS A 172 61.49 17.61 5.55
CA LYS A 172 62.90 17.35 5.85
C LYS A 172 63.09 15.91 6.36
N PRO A 173 64.26 15.30 6.12
CA PRO A 173 64.58 13.98 6.67
C PRO A 173 64.74 14.03 8.20
N CYS A 174 64.55 12.88 8.86
CA CYS A 174 64.62 12.63 10.32
C CYS A 174 63.27 12.71 11.06
N TYR A 175 63.15 11.86 12.08
CA TYR A 175 61.94 11.71 12.91
C TYR A 175 61.51 13.00 13.60
N ASN A 176 62.45 13.91 13.91
CA ASN A 176 62.15 15.20 14.53
C ASN A 176 61.36 16.14 13.61
N PHE A 177 61.28 15.87 12.31
CA PHE A 177 60.44 16.60 11.36
C PHE A 177 59.12 15.89 11.05
N SER A 178 58.93 14.66 11.55
CA SER A 178 57.64 13.98 11.43
C SER A 178 56.51 14.87 11.93
N ALA A 179 55.40 14.81 11.21
CA ALA A 179 54.32 15.75 11.39
C ALA A 179 52.97 15.07 11.28
N THR A 180 51.94 15.75 11.78
CA THR A 180 50.58 15.24 11.74
C THR A 180 49.60 16.27 11.24
N VAL A 181 48.64 15.84 10.43
CA VAL A 181 47.46 16.63 10.09
C VAL A 181 46.25 16.01 10.74
N THR A 182 45.49 16.80 11.51
CA THR A 182 44.26 16.33 12.15
C THR A 182 43.05 17.11 11.68
N VAL A 183 41.92 16.41 11.55
CA VAL A 183 40.60 16.99 11.23
C VAL A 183 39.53 16.37 12.14
N LEU A 184 38.41 17.05 12.31
CA LEU A 184 37.25 16.52 13.02
C LEU A 184 36.12 16.20 12.04
N ALA A 185 35.39 15.12 12.32
CA ALA A 185 34.17 14.77 11.61
C ALA A 185 33.07 14.40 12.62
N ARG A 186 31.84 14.82 12.34
CA ARG A 186 30.64 14.50 13.13
C ARG A 186 29.85 13.38 12.46
N VAL A 187 29.28 12.48 13.25
CA VAL A 187 28.30 11.51 12.76
C VAL A 187 26.96 12.21 12.55
N MET A 188 26.50 12.22 11.31
CA MET A 188 25.21 12.79 10.90
C MET A 188 24.23 11.66 10.61
N VAL A 189 22.98 11.85 11.02
CA VAL A 189 21.88 10.91 10.76
C VAL A 189 20.71 11.71 10.17
N PRO A 190 20.35 11.49 8.89
CA PRO A 190 19.08 11.95 8.36
C PRO A 190 17.98 11.05 8.96
N GLY A 191 17.06 11.62 9.75
CA GLY A 191 16.05 10.83 10.46
C GLY A 191 14.67 11.45 10.35
N VAL A 192 13.71 10.70 9.84
CA VAL A 192 12.30 11.12 9.74
C VAL A 192 11.43 10.04 10.36
N THR A 193 10.45 10.47 11.14
CA THR A 193 9.31 9.64 11.50
C THR A 193 8.06 10.27 10.92
N VAL A 194 7.26 9.44 10.25
CA VAL A 194 5.91 9.79 9.82
C VAL A 194 4.95 8.83 10.50
N GLU A 195 3.89 9.35 11.08
CA GLU A 195 2.78 8.55 11.60
C GLU A 195 1.49 9.05 11.00
N LYS A 196 0.50 8.16 10.91
CA LYS A 196 -0.80 8.49 10.40
C LYS A 196 -1.87 7.89 11.28
N HIS A 197 -2.85 8.73 11.61
CA HIS A 197 -3.96 8.36 12.47
C HIS A 197 -5.27 8.85 11.86
N ILE A 198 -6.34 8.16 12.21
CA ILE A 198 -7.73 8.56 12.00
C ILE A 198 -8.38 8.85 13.35
N SER A 199 -9.31 9.79 13.38
CA SER A 199 -10.06 10.13 14.58
C SER A 199 -11.26 9.21 14.76
N GLU A 200 -11.36 8.56 15.91
CA GLU A 200 -12.51 7.77 16.32
C GLU A 200 -12.86 8.15 17.76
N ASN A 201 -14.10 8.61 18.00
CA ASN A 201 -14.58 9.01 19.34
C ASN A 201 -13.64 10.00 20.06
N GLY A 202 -13.07 10.95 19.31
CA GLY A 202 -12.14 11.97 19.83
C GLY A 202 -10.71 11.47 20.12
N LYS A 203 -10.40 10.20 19.83
CA LYS A 203 -9.07 9.61 19.95
C LYS A 203 -8.42 9.46 18.59
N TRP A 204 -7.09 9.39 18.56
CA TRP A 204 -6.31 9.09 17.37
C TRP A 204 -5.96 7.60 17.38
N VAL A 205 -6.43 6.87 16.37
CA VAL A 205 -6.23 5.43 16.19
C VAL A 205 -5.65 5.15 14.80
N THR A 206 -5.09 3.96 14.57
CA THR A 206 -4.54 3.58 13.26
C THR A 206 -5.58 2.90 12.37
N SER A 207 -6.72 2.48 12.94
CA SER A 207 -7.83 1.91 12.20
C SER A 207 -9.16 2.19 12.86
N ASN A 208 -10.23 2.34 12.07
CA ASN A 208 -11.59 2.53 12.57
C ASN A 208 -12.64 1.82 11.68
N GLN A 209 -13.88 1.81 12.16
CA GLN A 209 -15.07 1.55 11.34
C GLN A 209 -15.83 2.85 11.09
N ALA A 210 -16.47 2.96 9.93
CA ALA A 210 -17.25 4.15 9.56
C ALA A 210 -18.43 3.78 8.66
N ASN A 211 -19.41 4.67 8.57
CA ASN A 211 -20.57 4.49 7.70
C ASN A 211 -20.29 4.97 6.26
N PRO A 212 -21.00 4.45 5.25
CA PRO A 212 -20.94 4.98 3.90
C PRO A 212 -21.20 6.49 3.85
N GLY A 213 -20.40 7.23 3.06
CA GLY A 213 -20.51 8.68 2.93
C GLY A 213 -20.05 9.50 4.14
N GLU A 214 -19.60 8.87 5.23
CA GLU A 214 -19.15 9.58 6.42
C GLU A 214 -17.89 10.41 6.17
N THR A 215 -17.80 11.57 6.84
CA THR A 215 -16.60 12.40 6.80
C THR A 215 -15.68 12.05 7.97
N VAL A 216 -14.54 11.48 7.66
CA VAL A 216 -13.51 11.09 8.63
C VAL A 216 -12.43 12.17 8.74
N LYS A 217 -11.75 12.22 9.90
CA LYS A 217 -10.68 13.17 10.19
C LYS A 217 -9.36 12.43 10.34
N TYR A 218 -8.36 12.82 9.57
CA TYR A 218 -7.02 12.24 9.60
C TYR A 218 -6.00 13.21 10.21
N MET A 219 -4.90 12.64 10.71
CA MET A 219 -3.72 13.36 11.16
C MET A 219 -2.46 12.67 10.63
N ILE A 220 -1.62 13.43 9.93
CA ILE A 220 -0.26 13.03 9.58
C ILE A 220 0.68 13.75 10.53
N THR A 221 1.46 12.98 11.29
CA THR A 221 2.52 13.50 12.15
C THR A 221 3.83 13.37 11.40
N TYR A 222 4.58 14.46 11.30
CA TYR A 222 5.95 14.47 10.81
C TYR A 222 6.90 14.87 11.94
N LYS A 223 8.04 14.20 12.06
CA LYS A 223 9.10 14.54 13.02
C LYS A 223 10.49 14.35 12.43
N ASN A 224 11.34 15.35 12.60
CA ASN A 224 12.77 15.23 12.37
C ASN A 224 13.42 14.53 13.58
N THR A 225 13.77 13.25 13.41
CA THR A 225 14.49 12.43 14.42
C THR A 225 16.00 12.39 14.18
N GLY A 226 16.48 13.08 13.14
CA GLY A 226 17.89 13.25 12.83
C GLY A 226 18.52 14.45 13.54
N ASN A 227 19.79 14.69 13.23
CA ASN A 227 20.57 15.82 13.72
C ASN A 227 20.94 16.83 12.61
N THR A 228 20.31 16.70 11.44
CA THR A 228 20.40 17.66 10.33
C THR A 228 19.15 18.52 10.26
N GLN A 229 19.29 19.75 9.78
CA GLN A 229 18.15 20.56 9.37
C GLN A 229 17.47 19.92 8.16
N GLN A 230 16.15 19.74 8.23
CA GLN A 230 15.34 19.29 7.09
C GLN A 230 14.61 20.49 6.50
N ASN A 231 14.74 20.67 5.19
CA ASN A 231 14.24 21.85 4.50
C ASN A 231 13.09 21.50 3.57
N ASP A 232 12.22 22.48 3.32
CA ASP A 232 11.12 22.44 2.36
C ASP A 232 10.32 21.12 2.48
N VAL A 233 9.93 20.74 3.70
CA VAL A 233 9.24 19.48 3.95
C VAL A 233 7.87 19.53 3.28
N VAL A 234 7.60 18.57 2.40
CA VAL A 234 6.31 18.42 1.71
C VAL A 234 5.51 17.30 2.37
N ILE A 235 4.23 17.55 2.67
CA ILE A 235 3.26 16.53 3.10
C ILE A 235 2.24 16.30 1.99
N ARG A 236 1.96 15.03 1.70
CA ARG A 236 0.94 14.57 0.75
C ARG A 236 0.05 13.51 1.37
N ASP A 237 -1.09 13.32 0.75
CA ASP A 237 -2.02 12.26 1.11
C ASP A 237 -2.52 11.47 -0.11
N GLY A 238 -2.24 10.17 -0.13
CA GLY A 238 -2.80 9.21 -1.06
C GLY A 238 -4.18 8.77 -0.58
N LEU A 239 -5.20 9.58 -0.90
CA LEU A 239 -6.60 9.20 -0.66
C LEU A 239 -6.95 7.97 -1.50
N PRO A 240 -7.55 6.92 -0.90
CA PRO A 240 -8.10 5.79 -1.61
C PRO A 240 -9.10 6.20 -2.70
N LYS A 241 -9.26 5.35 -3.71
CA LYS A 241 -10.23 5.58 -4.78
C LYS A 241 -11.64 5.77 -4.20
N GLY A 242 -12.36 6.77 -4.71
CA GLY A 242 -13.72 7.10 -4.28
C GLY A 242 -13.78 8.02 -3.06
N MET A 243 -12.70 8.16 -2.29
CA MET A 243 -12.63 9.16 -1.23
C MET A 243 -12.35 10.55 -1.82
N THR A 244 -12.87 11.58 -1.15
CA THR A 244 -12.65 12.98 -1.55
C THR A 244 -12.13 13.81 -0.40
N LEU A 245 -11.15 14.67 -0.66
CA LEU A 245 -10.67 15.64 0.32
C LEU A 245 -11.76 16.68 0.56
N VAL A 246 -12.07 16.98 1.82
CA VAL A 246 -12.96 18.10 2.14
C VAL A 246 -12.17 19.39 1.96
N ASN A 247 -12.63 20.25 1.06
CA ASN A 247 -12.00 21.56 0.83
C ASN A 247 -11.90 22.38 2.12
N ASP A 248 -10.82 23.16 2.25
CA ASP A 248 -10.58 24.04 3.39
C ASP A 248 -10.59 23.33 4.77
N SER A 249 -10.26 22.03 4.78
CA SER A 249 -10.19 21.23 6.01
C SER A 249 -8.77 20.98 6.51
N THR A 250 -7.74 21.37 5.75
CA THR A 250 -6.34 21.05 6.05
C THR A 250 -5.71 22.10 6.97
N TYR A 251 -5.33 21.70 8.17
CA TYR A 251 -4.68 22.55 9.17
C TYR A 251 -3.28 22.05 9.48
N LEU A 252 -2.32 22.97 9.53
CA LEU A 252 -0.95 22.73 9.98
C LEU A 252 -0.77 23.23 11.41
N TYR A 253 -0.30 22.35 12.29
CA TYR A 253 0.13 22.68 13.65
C TYR A 253 1.62 22.42 13.77
N ASN A 254 2.37 23.40 14.23
CA ASN A 254 3.80 23.30 14.51
C ASN A 254 4.21 24.40 15.50
N ALA A 255 5.50 24.52 15.82
CA ALA A 255 5.98 25.51 16.79
C ALA A 255 5.69 26.97 16.39
N THR A 256 5.58 27.28 15.09
CA THR A 256 5.24 28.64 14.60
C THR A 256 3.73 28.87 14.49
N ASN A 257 2.94 27.79 14.43
CA ASN A 257 1.48 27.80 14.35
C ASN A 257 0.88 26.92 15.46
N PRO A 258 1.06 27.26 16.75
CA PRO A 258 0.62 26.43 17.87
C PRO A 258 -0.90 26.27 17.94
N ASN A 259 -1.65 27.29 17.47
CA ASN A 259 -3.11 27.27 17.40
C ASN A 259 -3.65 26.68 16.08
N GLY A 260 -2.76 26.21 15.21
CA GLY A 260 -3.10 25.76 13.87
C GLY A 260 -3.23 26.90 12.88
N VAL A 261 -2.85 26.65 11.63
CA VAL A 261 -3.10 27.52 10.49
C VAL A 261 -3.80 26.74 9.38
N LEU A 262 -4.84 27.32 8.80
CA LEU A 262 -5.52 26.76 7.65
C LEU A 262 -4.60 26.84 6.42
N ILE A 263 -4.39 25.71 5.76
CA ILE A 263 -3.72 25.64 4.47
C ILE A 263 -4.79 25.71 3.38
N THR A 264 -4.91 26.86 2.74
CA THR A 264 -5.97 27.17 1.76
C THR A 264 -5.81 26.43 0.43
N SER A 265 -4.64 25.84 0.17
CA SER A 265 -4.45 24.98 -1.01
C SER A 265 -5.04 23.59 -0.77
N ASN A 266 -5.95 23.14 -1.61
CA ASN A 266 -6.47 21.76 -1.61
C ASN A 266 -5.51 20.76 -2.30
N ASN A 267 -4.22 21.04 -2.27
CA ASN A 267 -3.19 20.25 -2.96
C ASN A 267 -2.70 19.06 -2.14
N LEU A 268 -3.23 18.81 -0.93
CA LEU A 268 -2.77 17.72 -0.09
C LEU A 268 -2.80 16.36 -0.82
N SER A 269 -3.88 16.09 -1.58
CA SER A 269 -4.01 14.91 -2.45
C SER A 269 -3.52 15.14 -3.89
N ASN A 270 -3.01 16.33 -4.20
CA ASN A 270 -2.70 16.79 -5.56
C ASN A 270 -1.35 17.52 -5.61
N GLY A 271 -0.26 16.80 -5.31
CA GLY A 271 1.12 17.31 -5.35
C GLY A 271 1.71 17.70 -3.98
N GLY A 272 0.86 17.96 -2.99
CA GLY A 272 1.22 18.18 -1.59
C GLY A 272 1.24 19.62 -1.14
N ILE A 273 1.53 19.79 0.14
CA ILE A 273 1.68 21.08 0.81
C ILE A 273 3.08 21.20 1.40
N VAL A 274 3.71 22.37 1.24
CA VAL A 274 5.00 22.66 1.90
C VAL A 274 4.72 23.14 3.32
N ILE A 275 5.23 22.41 4.32
CA ILE A 275 5.03 22.71 5.74
C ILE A 275 6.22 23.43 6.39
N GLY A 276 7.28 23.72 5.62
CA GLY A 276 8.43 24.53 6.03
C GLY A 276 9.68 23.72 6.40
N ASN A 277 10.50 24.30 7.28
CA ASN A 277 11.81 23.77 7.66
C ASN A 277 11.79 23.28 9.11
N TYR A 278 12.38 22.10 9.36
CA TYR A 278 12.34 21.43 10.66
C TYR A 278 13.75 21.04 11.11
N GLY A 279 14.23 21.71 12.17
CA GLY A 279 15.49 21.37 12.82
C GLY A 279 15.41 20.06 13.62
N PRO A 280 16.53 19.60 14.17
CA PRO A 280 16.56 18.38 15.00
C PRO A 280 15.52 18.39 16.10
N GLY A 281 14.72 17.32 16.20
CA GLY A 281 13.67 17.16 17.21
C GLY A 281 12.35 17.88 16.90
N ALA A 282 12.31 18.80 15.94
CA ALA A 282 11.10 19.53 15.57
C ALA A 282 10.07 18.63 14.85
N ASN A 283 8.79 18.95 15.00
CA ASN A 283 7.69 18.18 14.46
C ASN A 283 6.54 19.08 13.96
N ALA A 284 5.64 18.47 13.20
CA ALA A 284 4.39 19.06 12.72
C ALA A 284 3.26 18.03 12.71
N PHE A 285 2.03 18.55 12.81
CA PHE A 285 0.81 17.78 12.62
C PHE A 285 0.01 18.41 11.48
N VAL A 286 -0.30 17.63 10.47
CA VAL A 286 -1.21 18.01 9.38
C VAL A 286 -2.52 17.27 9.60
N ILE A 287 -3.58 18.02 9.90
CA ILE A 287 -4.91 17.49 10.18
C ILE A 287 -5.84 17.87 9.04
N PHE A 288 -6.60 16.91 8.50
CA PHE A 288 -7.53 17.17 7.40
C PHE A 288 -8.76 16.26 7.50
N LYS A 289 -9.79 16.56 6.70
CA LYS A 289 -11.00 15.73 6.61
C LYS A 289 -11.14 15.16 5.20
N ALA A 290 -11.66 13.95 5.11
CA ALA A 290 -12.01 13.31 3.84
C ALA A 290 -13.37 12.62 3.96
N THR A 291 -14.12 12.60 2.87
CA THR A 291 -15.43 11.95 2.79
C THR A 291 -15.26 10.57 2.16
N LEU A 292 -15.81 9.55 2.82
CA LEU A 292 -15.84 8.17 2.34
C LEU A 292 -16.81 8.03 1.16
N PRO A 293 -16.68 6.97 0.34
CA PRO A 293 -17.60 6.75 -0.77
C PRO A 293 -19.04 6.52 -0.27
N SER A 294 -20.02 6.98 -1.05
CA SER A 294 -21.45 6.78 -0.77
C SER A 294 -21.87 5.33 -1.00
N GLN A 295 -22.96 4.91 -0.36
CA GLN A 295 -23.42 3.51 -0.34
C GLN A 295 -23.64 2.91 -1.74
N ASP A 296 -24.07 3.70 -2.71
CA ASP A 296 -24.29 3.29 -4.10
C ASP A 296 -22.98 2.93 -4.84
N THR A 297 -21.85 3.47 -4.39
CA THR A 297 -20.52 3.21 -4.98
C THR A 297 -19.77 2.05 -4.33
N LEU A 298 -20.26 1.54 -3.20
CA LEU A 298 -19.64 0.46 -2.44
C LEU A 298 -20.11 -0.92 -2.93
N GLU A 299 -19.19 -1.89 -2.85
CA GLU A 299 -19.52 -3.30 -3.04
C GLU A 299 -20.30 -3.84 -1.84
N CYS A 300 -21.11 -4.88 -2.04
CA CYS A 300 -21.83 -5.53 -0.95
C CYS A 300 -20.86 -6.13 0.08
N GLY A 301 -21.15 -5.96 1.36
CA GLY A 301 -20.29 -6.43 2.46
C GLY A 301 -19.19 -5.43 2.85
N ASP A 302 -18.05 -5.94 3.27
CA ASP A 302 -16.93 -5.14 3.79
C ASP A 302 -16.12 -4.48 2.67
N ASN A 303 -15.89 -3.18 2.81
CA ASN A 303 -15.04 -2.37 1.94
C ASN A 303 -13.91 -1.75 2.78
N ASP A 304 -12.65 -2.09 2.48
CA ASP A 304 -11.47 -1.61 3.21
C ASP A 304 -10.78 -0.44 2.48
N PHE A 305 -10.50 0.64 3.21
CA PHE A 305 -9.87 1.86 2.71
C PHE A 305 -8.55 2.14 3.45
N THR A 306 -7.41 1.89 2.79
CA THR A 306 -6.08 2.21 3.33
C THR A 306 -5.63 3.59 2.89
N ASN A 307 -5.70 4.56 3.79
CA ASN A 307 -5.29 5.93 3.50
C ASN A 307 -3.80 6.15 3.83
N ILE A 308 -3.02 6.69 2.89
CA ILE A 308 -1.54 6.76 2.99
C ILE A 308 -1.07 8.21 3.10
N GLY A 309 -0.43 8.57 4.20
CA GLY A 309 0.21 9.87 4.39
C GLY A 309 1.67 9.78 4.01
N ILE A 310 2.18 10.81 3.34
CA ILE A 310 3.53 10.83 2.78
C ILE A 310 4.24 12.11 3.22
N ALA A 311 5.46 11.98 3.74
CA ALA A 311 6.35 13.11 3.97
C ALA A 311 7.58 13.02 3.07
N HIS A 312 7.98 14.16 2.52
CA HIS A 312 9.13 14.27 1.66
C HIS A 312 9.91 15.55 1.98
N PRO A 313 10.91 15.48 2.88
CA PRO A 313 11.90 16.53 3.03
C PRO A 313 12.75 16.65 1.77
N LYS A 314 13.09 17.88 1.39
CA LYS A 314 13.88 18.13 0.19
C LYS A 314 15.25 17.46 0.26
N GLY A 315 15.58 16.70 -0.80
CA GLY A 315 16.83 15.96 -0.91
C GLY A 315 16.87 14.66 -0.10
N MET A 316 15.73 14.21 0.45
CA MET A 316 15.57 12.95 1.16
C MET A 316 14.58 12.04 0.44
N SER A 317 14.53 10.76 0.83
CA SER A 317 13.51 9.83 0.34
C SER A 317 12.11 10.20 0.84
N GLU A 318 11.09 9.56 0.27
CA GLU A 318 9.73 9.64 0.78
C GLU A 318 9.52 8.68 1.96
N TYR A 319 8.73 9.13 2.93
CA TYR A 319 8.38 8.39 4.13
C TYR A 319 6.86 8.25 4.21
N TYR A 320 6.39 7.05 4.56
CA TYR A 320 4.99 6.68 4.43
C TYR A 320 4.44 6.22 5.78
N ALA A 321 3.19 6.57 6.05
CA ALA A 321 2.41 6.01 7.14
C ALA A 321 0.97 5.77 6.67
N LYS A 322 0.27 4.82 7.28
CA LYS A 322 -1.09 4.43 6.88
C LYS A 322 -2.07 4.49 8.04
N ALA A 323 -3.34 4.74 7.71
CA ALA A 323 -4.48 4.48 8.57
C ALA A 323 -5.56 3.78 7.75
N ASP A 324 -6.24 2.80 8.36
CA ASP A 324 -7.16 1.89 7.69
C ASP A 324 -8.61 2.14 8.15
N THR A 325 -9.56 2.24 7.22
CA THR A 325 -10.98 2.40 7.55
C THR A 325 -11.78 1.29 6.89
N LYS A 326 -12.60 0.59 7.68
CA LYS A 326 -13.56 -0.38 7.15
C LYS A 326 -14.96 0.24 7.08
N VAL A 327 -15.63 0.05 5.95
CA VAL A 327 -17.03 0.43 5.74
C VAL A 327 -17.81 -0.80 5.30
N THR A 328 -18.83 -1.18 6.07
CA THR A 328 -19.70 -2.30 5.73
C THR A 328 -20.96 -1.78 5.06
N LYS A 329 -21.25 -2.28 3.86
CA LYS A 329 -22.52 -2.05 3.17
C LYS A 329 -23.43 -3.25 3.43
N GLU A 330 -24.48 -3.01 4.22
CA GLU A 330 -25.59 -3.93 4.36
C GLU A 330 -26.29 -4.09 3.01
N CYS A 331 -26.56 -5.34 2.64
CA CYS A 331 -27.22 -5.66 1.38
C CYS A 331 -28.59 -6.25 1.64
N GLU A 332 -29.57 -5.77 0.87
CA GLU A 332 -30.91 -6.37 0.90
C GLU A 332 -30.81 -7.80 0.40
N THR A 333 -30.99 -8.75 1.32
CA THR A 333 -31.25 -10.14 0.95
C THR A 333 -32.72 -10.21 0.51
N THR A 334 -32.97 -10.41 -0.78
CA THR A 334 -34.36 -10.62 -1.24
C THR A 334 -34.86 -11.92 -0.62
N GLN A 335 -35.81 -11.84 0.33
CA GLN A 335 -36.38 -13.04 0.93
C GLN A 335 -36.99 -13.96 -0.14
N PRO A 336 -36.76 -15.28 -0.06
CA PRO A 336 -37.37 -16.27 -0.95
C PRO A 336 -38.89 -16.16 -0.92
N LYS A 337 -39.51 -16.13 -2.11
CA LYS A 337 -40.95 -16.02 -2.26
C LYS A 337 -41.49 -17.23 -3.02
N TYR A 338 -42.38 -17.97 -2.37
CA TYR A 338 -43.03 -19.16 -2.92
C TYR A 338 -44.50 -19.27 -2.47
N SER A 339 -45.38 -19.75 -3.35
CA SER A 339 -46.80 -19.97 -3.07
C SER A 339 -47.44 -20.95 -4.06
N CYS A 340 -48.51 -21.63 -3.63
CA CYS A 340 -49.48 -22.22 -4.55
C CYS A 340 -50.50 -21.14 -4.93
N ASP A 341 -50.62 -20.82 -6.22
CA ASP A 341 -51.39 -19.67 -6.70
C ASP A 341 -52.77 -20.06 -7.25
N GLU A 342 -52.86 -21.23 -7.89
CA GLU A 342 -54.11 -21.75 -8.46
C GLU A 342 -54.06 -23.28 -8.51
N PHE A 343 -55.12 -23.95 -8.07
CA PHE A 343 -55.35 -25.38 -8.29
C PHE A 343 -56.83 -25.57 -8.65
N ASP A 344 -57.07 -26.22 -9.77
CA ASP A 344 -58.42 -26.41 -10.30
C ASP A 344 -58.53 -27.80 -10.94
N VAL A 345 -59.70 -28.41 -10.81
CA VAL A 345 -59.97 -29.75 -11.31
C VAL A 345 -61.30 -29.76 -12.08
N THR A 346 -61.38 -30.63 -13.08
CA THR A 346 -62.61 -30.86 -13.85
C THR A 346 -63.14 -32.26 -13.62
N THR A 347 -64.45 -32.41 -13.51
CA THR A 347 -65.11 -33.71 -13.41
C THR A 347 -65.45 -34.27 -14.79
N GLY A 348 -65.48 -35.60 -14.90
CA GLY A 348 -65.88 -36.36 -16.08
C GLY A 348 -66.82 -37.50 -15.71
N ASP A 349 -67.15 -38.32 -16.72
CA ASP A 349 -67.99 -39.50 -16.53
C ASP A 349 -67.38 -40.50 -15.53
N ASN A 350 -68.23 -41.33 -14.94
CA ASN A 350 -67.82 -42.39 -14.01
C ASN A 350 -66.99 -41.89 -12.81
N ARG A 351 -67.32 -40.69 -12.29
CA ARG A 351 -66.62 -40.05 -11.16
C ARG A 351 -65.13 -39.78 -11.38
N LEU A 352 -64.74 -39.59 -12.65
CA LEU A 352 -63.39 -39.17 -13.00
C LEU A 352 -63.17 -37.70 -12.63
N VAL A 353 -62.02 -37.40 -12.06
CA VAL A 353 -61.50 -36.04 -11.88
C VAL A 353 -60.18 -35.91 -12.61
N THR A 354 -59.97 -34.78 -13.27
CA THR A 354 -58.70 -34.41 -13.93
C THR A 354 -58.21 -33.08 -13.39
N VAL A 355 -56.93 -32.98 -13.04
CA VAL A 355 -56.31 -31.70 -12.69
C VAL A 355 -56.26 -30.82 -13.94
N ASN A 356 -57.03 -29.73 -13.94
CA ASN A 356 -57.17 -28.82 -15.06
C ASN A 356 -56.11 -27.71 -15.01
N LYS A 357 -55.80 -27.20 -13.82
CA LYS A 357 -54.80 -26.14 -13.64
C LYS A 357 -53.99 -26.32 -12.37
N PHE A 358 -52.74 -25.93 -12.47
CA PHE A 358 -51.84 -25.74 -11.35
C PHE A 358 -50.91 -24.56 -11.66
N LYS A 359 -50.89 -23.55 -10.80
CA LYS A 359 -49.96 -22.41 -10.88
C LYS A 359 -49.32 -22.17 -9.54
N TYR A 360 -48.06 -21.71 -9.58
CA TYR A 360 -47.26 -21.40 -8.42
C TYR A 360 -46.37 -20.20 -8.68
N THR A 361 -45.94 -19.55 -7.61
CA THR A 361 -44.86 -18.57 -7.62
C THR A 361 -43.62 -19.20 -7.00
N ALA A 362 -42.46 -19.02 -7.63
CA ALA A 362 -41.15 -19.39 -7.09
C ALA A 362 -40.13 -18.36 -7.58
N THR A 363 -39.74 -17.44 -6.69
CA THR A 363 -38.87 -16.31 -7.01
C THR A 363 -37.92 -16.03 -5.84
N ASN A 364 -36.92 -15.15 -6.06
CA ASN A 364 -35.95 -14.73 -5.03
C ASN A 364 -35.21 -15.92 -4.36
N GLY A 365 -34.80 -16.93 -5.15
CA GLY A 365 -34.04 -18.09 -4.65
C GLY A 365 -34.88 -19.31 -4.28
N ALA A 366 -36.21 -19.24 -4.38
CA ALA A 366 -37.07 -20.42 -4.31
C ALA A 366 -37.22 -21.10 -5.69
N THR A 367 -37.15 -22.42 -5.75
CA THR A 367 -37.46 -23.22 -6.96
C THR A 367 -38.53 -24.27 -6.66
N PHE A 368 -39.46 -24.50 -7.59
CA PHE A 368 -40.47 -25.55 -7.44
C PHE A 368 -39.84 -26.94 -7.56
N SER A 369 -40.25 -27.87 -6.69
CA SER A 369 -39.76 -29.25 -6.64
C SER A 369 -40.81 -30.23 -7.14
N ASN A 370 -41.94 -30.33 -6.44
CA ASN A 370 -43.07 -31.19 -6.79
C ASN A 370 -44.35 -30.70 -6.08
N VAL A 371 -45.46 -31.37 -6.36
CA VAL A 371 -46.72 -31.23 -5.63
C VAL A 371 -47.19 -32.60 -5.17
N VAL A 372 -47.75 -32.65 -3.97
CA VAL A 372 -48.45 -33.82 -3.41
C VAL A 372 -49.94 -33.54 -3.47
N ILE A 373 -50.68 -34.37 -4.20
CA ILE A 373 -52.14 -34.26 -4.37
C ILE A 373 -52.82 -35.34 -3.53
N ASP A 374 -53.59 -34.91 -2.54
CA ASP A 374 -54.46 -35.77 -1.75
C ASP A 374 -55.89 -35.68 -2.31
N TRP A 375 -56.48 -36.83 -2.62
CA TRP A 375 -57.78 -36.95 -3.27
C TRP A 375 -58.96 -36.99 -2.29
N ASP A 376 -58.73 -36.97 -0.98
CA ASP A 376 -59.76 -36.94 0.08
C ASP A 376 -60.67 -38.20 0.12
N ASP A 377 -60.14 -39.36 -0.29
CA ASP A 377 -60.85 -40.66 -0.27
C ASP A 377 -60.03 -41.82 0.33
N ASP A 378 -59.05 -41.49 1.17
CA ASP A 378 -58.09 -42.43 1.78
C ASP A 378 -57.19 -43.20 0.78
N SER A 379 -57.23 -42.84 -0.51
CA SER A 379 -56.28 -43.36 -1.50
C SER A 379 -54.87 -42.78 -1.31
N GLU A 380 -53.86 -43.45 -1.90
CA GLU A 380 -52.48 -42.97 -1.83
C GLU A 380 -52.33 -41.63 -2.57
N ALA A 381 -51.79 -40.62 -1.89
CA ALA A 381 -51.56 -39.31 -2.47
C ALA A 381 -50.59 -39.35 -3.67
N LEU A 382 -50.90 -38.60 -4.71
CA LEU A 382 -50.07 -38.53 -5.92
C LEU A 382 -48.97 -37.48 -5.76
N THR A 383 -47.70 -37.90 -5.84
CA THR A 383 -46.56 -36.98 -5.92
C THR A 383 -46.11 -36.79 -7.37
N THR A 384 -46.04 -35.55 -7.86
CA THR A 384 -45.63 -35.26 -9.26
C THR A 384 -45.08 -33.85 -9.42
N ASP A 385 -44.19 -33.64 -10.39
CA ASP A 385 -43.70 -32.32 -10.85
C ASP A 385 -44.54 -31.75 -12.02
N ALA A 386 -45.44 -32.55 -12.60
CA ALA A 386 -46.31 -32.19 -13.71
C ALA A 386 -47.78 -32.57 -13.42
N PRO A 387 -48.47 -31.81 -12.55
CA PRO A 387 -49.79 -32.18 -12.05
C PRO A 387 -50.93 -32.01 -13.05
N VAL A 388 -50.83 -31.06 -14.00
CA VAL A 388 -51.89 -30.83 -14.99
C VAL A 388 -52.07 -32.07 -15.88
N GLY A 389 -53.32 -32.52 -16.02
CA GLY A 389 -53.68 -33.72 -16.77
C GLY A 389 -53.63 -35.03 -15.97
N LYS A 390 -53.24 -35.00 -14.69
CA LYS A 390 -53.34 -36.17 -13.80
C LYS A 390 -54.80 -36.42 -13.41
N THR A 391 -55.15 -37.68 -13.22
CA THR A 391 -56.54 -38.10 -13.03
C THR A 391 -56.72 -39.03 -11.83
N HIS A 392 -57.92 -39.02 -11.26
CA HIS A 392 -58.36 -39.94 -10.21
C HIS A 392 -59.84 -40.29 -10.39
N THR A 393 -60.25 -41.50 -9.99
CA THR A 393 -61.64 -41.96 -10.15
C THR A 393 -62.18 -42.43 -8.82
N TYR A 394 -63.25 -41.80 -8.33
CA TYR A 394 -63.83 -42.15 -7.04
C TYR A 394 -64.72 -43.40 -7.11
N ALA A 395 -64.64 -44.25 -6.10
CA ALA A 395 -65.45 -45.46 -6.01
C ALA A 395 -66.92 -45.16 -5.68
N GLU A 396 -67.18 -44.17 -4.83
CA GLU A 396 -68.49 -43.84 -4.29
C GLU A 396 -68.92 -42.41 -4.66
N ASP A 397 -70.22 -42.14 -4.56
CA ASP A 397 -70.72 -40.78 -4.63
C ASP A 397 -70.40 -40.05 -3.32
N GLY A 398 -70.00 -38.79 -3.41
CA GLY A 398 -69.51 -38.05 -2.26
C GLY A 398 -69.14 -36.61 -2.61
N THR A 399 -68.74 -35.86 -1.58
CA THR A 399 -68.09 -34.56 -1.74
C THR A 399 -66.65 -34.72 -1.29
N TYR A 400 -65.70 -34.36 -2.16
CA TYR A 400 -64.28 -34.59 -1.96
C TYR A 400 -63.53 -33.25 -2.08
N ASN A 401 -62.71 -32.92 -1.09
CA ASN A 401 -61.89 -31.71 -1.04
C ASN A 401 -60.42 -32.04 -1.33
N ILE A 402 -60.08 -32.07 -2.61
CA ILE A 402 -58.75 -32.42 -3.10
C ILE A 402 -57.77 -31.31 -2.70
N THR A 403 -56.65 -31.68 -2.04
CA THR A 403 -55.62 -30.72 -1.64
C THR A 403 -54.33 -30.92 -2.44
N ALA A 404 -53.67 -29.82 -2.81
CA ALA A 404 -52.42 -29.82 -3.56
C ALA A 404 -51.33 -29.07 -2.78
N THR A 405 -50.44 -29.81 -2.11
CA THR A 405 -49.34 -29.24 -1.33
C THR A 405 -48.11 -29.06 -2.20
N ALA A 406 -47.75 -27.81 -2.49
CA ALA A 406 -46.60 -27.47 -3.34
C ALA A 406 -45.31 -27.41 -2.52
N HIS A 407 -44.29 -28.16 -2.93
CA HIS A 407 -42.96 -28.15 -2.34
C HIS A 407 -41.97 -27.36 -3.19
N PHE A 408 -41.09 -26.62 -2.50
CA PHE A 408 -40.05 -25.79 -3.09
C PHE A 408 -38.70 -26.06 -2.42
N LYS A 409 -37.61 -25.74 -3.11
CA LYS A 409 -36.26 -25.69 -2.57
C LYS A 409 -35.87 -24.24 -2.30
N VAL A 410 -35.40 -23.94 -1.10
CA VAL A 410 -34.75 -22.67 -0.72
C VAL A 410 -33.41 -23.00 -0.11
N ASP A 411 -32.30 -22.53 -0.69
CA ASP A 411 -30.93 -22.85 -0.27
C ASP A 411 -30.68 -24.36 -0.10
N GLY A 412 -31.34 -25.18 -0.93
CA GLY A 412 -31.24 -26.65 -0.91
C GLY A 412 -32.14 -27.35 0.12
N GLN A 413 -32.82 -26.61 1.00
CA GLN A 413 -33.79 -27.14 1.97
C GLN A 413 -35.21 -27.16 1.39
N ASP A 414 -35.97 -28.21 1.73
CA ASP A 414 -37.37 -28.35 1.31
C ASP A 414 -38.28 -27.49 2.18
N VAL A 415 -39.10 -26.67 1.54
CA VAL A 415 -40.15 -25.84 2.16
C VAL A 415 -41.46 -26.08 1.43
N THR A 416 -42.58 -25.87 2.12
CA THR A 416 -43.93 -26.07 1.56
C THR A 416 -44.72 -24.77 1.59
N ALA A 417 -45.49 -24.51 0.53
CA ALA A 417 -46.59 -23.55 0.62
C ALA A 417 -47.87 -24.33 0.97
N ASP A 418 -48.68 -23.79 1.89
CA ASP A 418 -49.99 -24.36 2.23
C ASP A 418 -50.83 -24.57 0.96
N GLY A 419 -51.50 -25.73 0.91
CA GLY A 419 -52.02 -26.28 -0.34
C GLY A 419 -53.26 -25.58 -0.87
N CYS A 420 -53.25 -25.25 -2.15
CA CYS A 420 -54.49 -24.92 -2.85
C CYS A 420 -55.42 -26.14 -2.81
N SER A 421 -56.73 -25.93 -2.73
CA SER A 421 -57.70 -27.03 -2.76
C SER A 421 -58.78 -26.81 -3.80
N ALA A 422 -59.39 -27.91 -4.25
CA ALA A 422 -60.54 -27.90 -5.13
C ALA A 422 -61.56 -28.94 -4.65
N THR A 423 -62.84 -28.56 -4.62
CA THR A 423 -63.91 -29.46 -4.16
C THR A 423 -64.74 -29.95 -5.34
N VAL A 424 -64.96 -31.26 -5.39
CA VAL A 424 -65.87 -31.91 -6.35
C VAL A 424 -67.01 -32.62 -5.64
N LYS A 425 -68.14 -32.80 -6.33
CA LYS A 425 -69.29 -33.53 -5.80
C LYS A 425 -69.86 -34.48 -6.85
N PHE A 426 -70.05 -35.72 -6.46
CA PHE A 426 -70.70 -36.77 -7.24
C PHE A 426 -71.99 -37.21 -6.56
N SER A 427 -73.03 -37.44 -7.36
CA SER A 427 -74.33 -37.94 -6.88
C SER A 427 -75.03 -38.66 -8.02
N SER A 428 -75.38 -39.92 -7.83
CA SER A 428 -76.27 -40.66 -8.70
C SER A 428 -77.72 -40.33 -8.35
N THR A 429 -78.55 -40.09 -9.36
CA THR A 429 -80.01 -40.05 -9.19
C THR A 429 -80.53 -41.48 -9.00
N PRO A 430 -81.39 -41.78 -8.01
CA PRO A 430 -81.94 -43.12 -7.83
C PRO A 430 -82.75 -43.54 -9.07
N THR A 431 -82.40 -44.65 -9.70
CA THR A 431 -83.20 -45.27 -10.76
C THR A 431 -84.43 -45.94 -10.15
N THR A 432 -85.63 -45.40 -10.44
CA THR A 432 -86.91 -46.06 -10.10
C THR A 432 -87.03 -47.42 -10.84
N PRO A 433 -87.32 -48.55 -10.16
CA PRO A 433 -87.45 -49.84 -10.82
C PRO A 433 -88.76 -49.93 -11.62
N ASN A 434 -88.66 -50.15 -12.93
CA ASN A 434 -89.78 -50.56 -13.76
C ASN A 434 -90.11 -52.05 -13.49
N LYS A 435 -91.33 -52.36 -13.04
CA LYS A 435 -91.90 -53.72 -12.98
C LYS A 435 -93.29 -53.74 -13.66
N PRO A 436 -93.76 -54.90 -14.18
CA PRO A 436 -94.42 -55.02 -15.48
C PRO A 436 -95.95 -54.97 -15.39
N VAL A 437 -96.57 -54.51 -16.47
CA VAL A 437 -98.03 -54.47 -16.65
C VAL A 437 -98.58 -55.89 -16.89
N LYS A 438 -99.58 -56.28 -16.08
CA LYS A 438 -100.47 -57.43 -16.30
C LYS A 438 -101.90 -56.87 -16.43
N GLU A 439 -102.64 -57.32 -17.44
CA GLU A 439 -103.93 -56.77 -17.85
C GLU A 439 -105.10 -56.98 -16.86
N LEU A 440 -105.91 -55.90 -16.79
CA LEU A 440 -107.38 -55.76 -16.66
C LEU A 440 -108.14 -56.33 -15.45
N SER A 441 -108.77 -55.42 -14.68
CA SER A 441 -110.24 -55.26 -14.72
C SER A 441 -110.64 -53.81 -14.43
N ASP A 442 -111.66 -53.40 -15.19
CA ASP A 442 -112.34 -52.11 -15.28
C ASP A 442 -113.15 -51.77 -14.01
N THR A 443 -113.21 -50.49 -13.63
CA THR A 443 -114.48 -49.76 -13.39
C THR A 443 -114.20 -48.31 -12.96
N GLY A 444 -114.52 -47.39 -13.87
CA GLY A 444 -115.40 -46.27 -13.52
C GLY A 444 -114.77 -44.85 -13.45
N PRO A 445 -115.51 -43.82 -13.89
CA PRO A 445 -114.93 -42.55 -14.37
C PRO A 445 -115.21 -41.33 -13.47
N GLY A 446 -114.32 -40.34 -13.52
CA GLY A 446 -114.55 -38.99 -13.01
C GLY A 446 -113.25 -38.19 -13.10
N ALA A 447 -113.07 -37.34 -14.13
CA ALA A 447 -113.48 -35.93 -14.14
C ALA A 447 -112.69 -35.09 -13.12
N VAL A 448 -112.10 -33.91 -13.37
CA VAL A 448 -111.86 -33.04 -14.53
C VAL A 448 -111.29 -31.72 -13.92
N PHE A 449 -110.51 -30.93 -14.67
CA PHE A 449 -110.02 -29.55 -14.37
C PHE A 449 -108.96 -29.41 -13.25
N GLY A 450 -108.01 -28.48 -13.27
CA GLY A 450 -107.75 -27.30 -14.13
C GLY A 450 -106.28 -26.87 -14.01
N LEU A 451 -105.70 -26.31 -15.08
CA LEU A 451 -105.47 -24.86 -15.30
C LEU A 451 -104.48 -24.24 -14.28
N ALA A 452 -103.26 -23.89 -14.73
CA ALA A 452 -102.86 -22.55 -15.23
C ALA A 452 -102.45 -21.61 -14.07
N ALA A 453 -101.52 -20.67 -14.15
CA ALA A 453 -100.47 -20.22 -15.07
C ALA A 453 -99.76 -19.04 -14.34
N LEU A 454 -98.79 -18.41 -15.02
CA LEU A 454 -98.24 -17.04 -14.83
C LEU A 454 -96.97 -16.91 -13.96
N VAL A 455 -95.77 -16.50 -14.44
CA VAL A 455 -95.32 -15.31 -15.25
C VAL A 455 -95.46 -14.02 -14.40
N ALA A 456 -94.55 -13.05 -14.21
CA ALA A 456 -93.31 -12.56 -14.85
C ALA A 456 -92.61 -11.55 -13.87
N ILE A 457 -91.27 -11.40 -13.84
CA ILE A 457 -90.41 -10.28 -14.37
C ILE A 457 -90.22 -9.00 -13.49
N VAL A 458 -88.95 -8.83 -13.00
CA VAL A 458 -88.01 -7.64 -12.98
C VAL A 458 -88.46 -6.38 -12.14
N VAL A 459 -87.67 -5.60 -11.36
CA VAL A 459 -86.41 -4.83 -11.59
C VAL A 459 -85.83 -4.24 -10.27
N ALA A 460 -84.49 -4.24 -10.16
CA ALA A 460 -83.52 -3.33 -9.49
C ALA A 460 -83.66 -2.83 -8.03
N VAL A 461 -82.53 -2.73 -7.32
CA VAL A 461 -81.78 -1.46 -7.11
C VAL A 461 -80.50 -1.73 -6.30
N ALA A 462 -79.37 -1.32 -6.86
CA ALA A 462 -78.11 -1.11 -6.16
C ALA A 462 -78.18 0.22 -5.38
N HIS A 463 -77.94 0.18 -4.07
CA HIS A 463 -77.20 1.19 -3.28
C HIS A 463 -77.49 0.98 -1.79
N ARG A 464 -76.51 0.43 -1.04
CA ARG A 464 -76.26 0.82 0.38
C ARG A 464 -74.97 0.20 0.93
N LEU A 465 -73.85 0.56 0.31
CA LEU A 465 -72.57 0.71 0.99
C LEU A 465 -72.19 2.18 0.91
N PHE A 466 -72.57 2.96 1.90
CA PHE A 466 -71.83 4.13 2.39
C PHE A 466 -72.56 4.71 3.61
N ALA A 467 -71.77 5.14 4.60
CA ALA A 467 -72.15 5.90 5.79
C ALA A 467 -72.60 5.12 7.05
N VAL A 468 -71.62 4.60 7.79
CA VAL A 468 -71.62 4.70 9.26
C VAL A 468 -70.26 5.24 9.73
N ARG A 469 -70.15 6.57 9.76
CA ARG A 469 -69.34 7.31 10.74
C ARG A 469 -70.32 8.16 11.54
N ARG A 470 -70.43 7.91 12.86
CA ARG A 470 -71.01 8.80 13.87
C ARG A 470 -70.00 8.82 15.02
N SER A 471 -69.12 9.81 15.09
CA SER A 471 -69.26 11.08 15.84
C SER A 471 -69.34 10.88 17.35
N VAL A 472 -68.22 11.16 18.04
CA VAL A 472 -68.21 11.65 19.41
C VAL A 472 -67.62 13.06 19.36
N ARG A 473 -68.44 14.03 19.80
CA ARG A 473 -68.05 15.38 20.21
C ARG A 473 -67.73 15.31 21.71
N GLN A 474 -66.50 15.64 22.08
CA GLN A 474 -66.16 16.69 23.05
C GLN A 474 -64.73 17.13 22.80
#